data_AF-L2FI52-F1
#
_entry.id   AF-L2FI52-F1
#
_cell.length_a   1.000
_cell.length_b   1.000
_cell.length_c   1.000
_cell.angle_alpha   90.00
_cell.angle_beta   90.00
_cell.angle_gamma   90.00
#
_symmetry.space_group_name_H-M   'P 1'
#
loop_
_entity.id
_entity.type
_entity.pdbx_description
1 polymer ?
#
loop_
_entity_poly.entity_id
_entity_poly.type
_entity_poly.pdbx_seq_one_letter_code
_entity_poly.pdbx_strand_id
1 'polypeptide(L)'
;MYSYYMPKVRWGKDNDEGHRHYWASVVVWVNQFGCEDDDATSYFPVGVSFTSDHLSWDTATTGKISFSSSQVGVDQATHPKMQIHDTALSPFAGADGDKLFERTIVGWDSLSKEAQDALSDVRYEKTQVPFIDANFQTQLNAAYRESFYGGIVDQKGCSGSTEPLPKEAEEPDIIPEKEGNEQLPKPPPSS
;
A
#
# COMPACT_ATOMS: atom_id res chain seq x y z
N MET A 1 5.07 3.19 -6.58
CA MET A 1 5.12 3.71 -7.97
C MET A 1 6.00 2.78 -8.78
N TYR A 2 5.57 2.42 -9.99
CA TYR A 2 6.34 1.65 -10.96
C TYR A 2 6.57 2.52 -12.18
N SER A 3 7.77 2.49 -12.73
CA SER A 3 8.14 3.33 -13.86
C SER A 3 8.97 2.56 -14.87
N TYR A 4 8.73 2.87 -16.14
CA TYR A 4 9.34 2.21 -17.29
C TYR A 4 10.04 3.24 -18.15
N TYR A 5 11.26 2.92 -18.57
CA TYR A 5 12.03 3.74 -19.47
C TYR A 5 12.04 3.14 -20.88
N MET A 6 11.79 3.99 -21.87
CA MET A 6 11.95 3.66 -23.28
C MET A 6 13.00 4.60 -23.91
N PRO A 7 13.94 4.08 -24.71
CA PRO A 7 14.95 4.92 -25.38
C PRO A 7 14.36 5.99 -26.31
N LYS A 8 13.16 5.74 -26.84
CA LYS A 8 12.39 6.66 -27.70
C LYS A 8 10.90 6.37 -27.59
N VAL A 9 10.09 7.36 -27.92
CA VAL A 9 8.64 7.23 -28.15
C VAL A 9 8.27 7.90 -29.47
N ARG A 10 7.25 7.36 -30.14
CA ARG A 10 6.76 7.85 -31.43
C ARG A 10 5.27 7.57 -31.52
N TRP A 11 4.48 8.56 -31.89
CA TRP A 11 3.01 8.46 -32.03
C TRP A 11 2.53 8.70 -33.47
N GLY A 12 3.47 8.90 -34.40
CA GLY A 12 3.16 9.09 -35.81
C GLY A 12 4.35 8.87 -36.74
N LYS A 13 4.22 9.25 -38.01
CA LYS A 13 5.21 8.99 -39.06
C LYS A 13 6.09 10.20 -39.36
N ASP A 14 5.72 11.39 -38.92
CA ASP A 14 6.49 12.61 -39.16
C ASP A 14 7.64 12.77 -38.17
N ASN A 15 8.58 13.66 -38.47
CA ASN A 15 9.78 13.86 -37.63
C ASN A 15 9.44 14.47 -36.27
N ASP A 16 8.35 15.23 -36.18
CA ASP A 16 7.90 15.91 -34.96
C ASP A 16 6.92 15.03 -34.14
N GLU A 17 6.61 13.82 -34.62
CA GLU A 17 5.68 12.88 -33.99
C GLU A 17 6.42 11.84 -33.14
N GLY A 18 7.43 12.29 -32.40
CA GLY A 18 8.21 11.47 -31.49
C GLY A 18 9.37 12.23 -30.86
N HIS A 19 9.99 11.63 -29.85
CA HIS A 19 11.24 12.14 -29.28
C HIS A 19 12.07 11.03 -28.62
N ARG A 20 13.31 11.36 -28.31
CA ARG A 20 14.20 10.52 -27.52
C ARG A 20 13.80 10.56 -26.05
N HIS A 21 13.96 9.43 -25.38
CA HIS A 21 13.68 9.21 -23.96
C HIS A 21 12.21 9.37 -23.59
N TYR A 22 11.66 8.36 -22.96
CA TYR A 22 10.32 8.41 -22.44
C TYR A 22 10.24 7.63 -21.13
N TRP A 23 9.72 8.29 -20.09
CA TRP A 23 9.35 7.65 -18.83
C TRP A 23 7.83 7.57 -18.76
N ALA A 24 7.33 6.37 -18.52
CA ALA A 24 5.93 6.10 -18.25
C ALA A 24 5.79 5.52 -16.85
N SER A 25 4.74 5.90 -16.11
CA SER A 25 4.59 5.50 -14.71
C SER A 25 3.19 5.05 -14.36
N VAL A 26 3.13 4.17 -13.37
CA VAL A 26 1.91 3.70 -12.71
C VAL A 26 2.08 3.86 -11.20
N VAL A 27 1.10 4.45 -10.53
CA VAL A 27 0.97 4.44 -9.07
C VAL A 27 -0.17 3.49 -8.73
N VAL A 28 0.14 2.43 -8.01
CA VAL A 28 -0.86 1.53 -7.43
C VAL A 28 -1.20 2.07 -6.05
N TRP A 29 -2.45 2.46 -5.86
CA TRP A 29 -2.96 2.89 -4.56
C TRP A 29 -3.51 1.68 -3.85
N VAL A 30 -3.04 1.44 -2.63
CA VAL A 30 -3.45 0.31 -1.82
C VAL A 30 -4.19 0.78 -0.58
N ASN A 31 -5.03 -0.09 -0.05
CA ASN A 31 -5.60 0.04 1.28
C ASN A 31 -5.29 -1.22 2.07
N GLN A 32 -5.11 -1.05 3.38
CA GLN A 32 -4.97 -2.16 4.31
C GLN A 32 -6.37 -2.63 4.73
N PHE A 33 -6.66 -3.90 4.54
CA PHE A 33 -7.93 -4.54 4.91
C PHE A 33 -7.80 -5.50 6.10
N GLY A 34 -6.59 -5.95 6.42
CA GLY A 34 -6.28 -6.74 7.63
C GLY A 34 -5.60 -5.92 8.73
N CYS A 35 -5.36 -6.55 9.88
CA CYS A 35 -4.86 -5.87 11.09
C CYS A 35 -3.36 -6.03 11.34
N GLU A 36 -2.67 -6.82 10.52
CA GLU A 36 -1.25 -7.08 10.62
C GLU A 36 -0.51 -6.17 9.63
N ASP A 37 0.36 -5.30 10.12
CA ASP A 37 1.08 -4.30 9.31
C ASP A 37 2.21 -4.94 8.48
N ASP A 38 2.72 -6.09 8.90
CA ASP A 38 3.78 -6.85 8.24
C ASP A 38 3.23 -7.95 7.30
N ASP A 39 1.92 -8.15 7.28
CA ASP A 39 1.26 -9.08 6.38
C ASP A 39 0.95 -8.41 5.03
N ALA A 40 1.73 -8.75 4.00
CA ALA A 40 1.51 -8.26 2.64
C ALA A 40 0.13 -8.67 2.08
N THR A 41 -0.50 -9.74 2.58
CA THR A 41 -1.83 -10.17 2.16
C THR A 41 -2.95 -9.29 2.73
N SER A 42 -2.63 -8.43 3.70
CA SER A 42 -3.55 -7.43 4.25
C SER A 42 -3.69 -6.20 3.34
N TYR A 43 -2.90 -6.04 2.28
CA TYR A 43 -2.96 -4.87 1.39
C TYR A 43 -3.52 -5.21 0.02
N PHE A 44 -4.54 -4.45 -0.43
CA PHE A 44 -5.12 -4.61 -1.76
C PHE A 44 -5.19 -3.31 -2.55
N PRO A 45 -5.00 -3.36 -3.88
CA PRO A 45 -5.21 -2.22 -4.75
C PRO A 45 -6.65 -1.68 -4.66
N VAL A 46 -6.79 -0.36 -4.51
CA VAL A 46 -8.07 0.37 -4.52
C VAL A 46 -8.23 1.24 -5.77
N GLY A 47 -7.13 1.44 -6.50
CA GLY A 47 -7.12 2.10 -7.79
C GLY A 47 -5.70 2.17 -8.34
N VAL A 48 -5.59 2.60 -9.59
CA VAL A 48 -4.31 2.93 -10.19
C VAL A 48 -4.38 4.29 -10.85
N SER A 49 -3.27 5.02 -10.76
CA SER A 49 -3.02 6.20 -11.58
C SER A 49 -1.91 5.87 -12.56
N PHE A 50 -1.98 6.40 -13.77
CA PHE A 50 -0.99 6.13 -14.81
C PHE A 50 -0.75 7.35 -15.69
N THR A 51 0.44 7.46 -16.25
CA THR A 51 0.77 8.56 -17.16
C THR A 51 0.05 8.38 -18.50
N SER A 52 -0.95 9.22 -18.78
CA SER A 52 -1.71 9.22 -20.03
C SER A 52 -1.03 10.02 -21.14
N ASP A 53 -0.15 10.95 -20.76
CA ASP A 53 0.76 11.63 -21.68
C ASP A 53 1.89 12.30 -20.88
N HIS A 54 3.10 11.76 -20.94
CA HIS A 54 4.27 12.31 -20.24
C HIS A 54 4.06 12.54 -18.73
N LEU A 55 3.82 13.80 -18.32
CA LEU A 55 3.60 14.21 -16.94
C LEU A 55 2.10 14.33 -16.58
N SER A 56 1.22 14.09 -17.56
CA SER A 56 -0.22 14.06 -17.39
C SER A 56 -0.64 12.70 -16.84
N TRP A 57 -1.50 12.72 -15.83
CA TRP A 57 -1.99 11.53 -15.14
C TRP A 57 -3.48 11.31 -15.41
N ASP A 58 -3.82 10.07 -15.71
CA ASP A 58 -5.18 9.55 -15.69
C ASP A 58 -5.30 8.43 -14.66
N THR A 59 -6.51 7.95 -14.42
CA THR A 59 -6.83 7.04 -13.31
C THR A 59 -7.84 5.98 -13.70
N ALA A 60 -7.75 4.82 -13.05
CA ALA A 60 -8.74 3.77 -13.13
C ALA A 60 -9.04 3.23 -11.73
N THR A 61 -10.32 3.02 -11.44
CA THR A 61 -10.77 2.28 -10.25
C THR A 61 -10.64 0.79 -10.49
N THR A 62 -10.60 -0.02 -9.43
CA THR A 62 -10.45 -1.48 -9.51
C THR A 62 -11.43 -2.16 -10.47
N GLY A 63 -12.69 -1.70 -10.52
CA GLY A 63 -13.69 -2.23 -11.46
C GLY A 63 -13.40 -1.98 -12.95
N LYS A 64 -12.41 -1.14 -13.28
CA LYS A 64 -11.94 -0.86 -14.65
C LYS A 64 -10.58 -1.48 -14.96
N ILE A 65 -10.00 -2.22 -14.02
CA ILE A 65 -8.67 -2.82 -14.14
C ILE A 65 -8.83 -4.33 -14.04
N SER A 66 -8.16 -5.05 -14.92
CA SER A 66 -8.01 -6.49 -14.74
C SER A 66 -6.66 -6.78 -14.09
N PHE A 67 -6.66 -7.76 -13.18
CA PHE A 67 -5.49 -8.13 -12.39
C PHE A 67 -5.05 -9.55 -12.75
N SER A 68 -3.75 -9.79 -12.76
CA SER A 68 -3.20 -11.15 -12.78
C SER A 68 -2.84 -11.60 -11.36
N SER A 69 -2.90 -12.91 -11.13
CA SER A 69 -2.45 -13.52 -9.87
C SER A 69 -0.95 -13.32 -9.68
N SER A 70 -0.55 -13.29 -8.41
CA SER A 70 0.87 -13.40 -8.08
C SER A 70 1.33 -14.84 -8.22
N GLN A 71 2.59 -15.05 -8.65
CA GLN A 71 3.22 -16.38 -8.61
C GLN A 71 3.59 -16.80 -7.18
N VAL A 72 3.58 -15.88 -6.22
CA VAL A 72 3.88 -16.15 -4.80
C VAL A 72 2.59 -16.28 -4.00
N GLY A 73 2.07 -17.51 -3.91
CA GLY A 73 1.28 -18.03 -2.77
C GLY A 73 -0.03 -17.33 -2.37
N VAL A 74 -0.44 -16.26 -3.07
CA VAL A 74 -1.70 -15.57 -2.84
C VAL A 74 -2.70 -15.97 -3.92
N ASP A 75 -3.81 -16.56 -3.53
CA ASP A 75 -4.92 -16.90 -4.43
C ASP A 75 -5.60 -15.65 -5.02
N GLN A 76 -5.21 -14.45 -4.56
CA GLN A 76 -5.78 -13.18 -4.97
C GLN A 76 -4.95 -12.48 -6.05
N ALA A 77 -5.65 -11.97 -7.07
CA ALA A 77 -5.06 -11.19 -8.14
C ALA A 77 -4.72 -9.77 -7.66
N THR A 78 -3.43 -9.45 -7.60
CA THR A 78 -2.90 -8.17 -7.08
C THR A 78 -2.10 -7.37 -8.10
N HIS A 79 -1.75 -7.95 -9.25
CA HIS A 79 -0.94 -7.29 -10.28
C HIS A 79 -1.83 -6.60 -11.32
N PRO A 80 -1.98 -5.26 -11.31
CA PRO A 80 -2.79 -4.57 -12.30
C PRO A 80 -2.16 -4.74 -13.68
N LYS A 81 -2.96 -5.19 -14.65
CA LYS A 81 -2.52 -5.34 -16.03
C LYS A 81 -2.60 -3.99 -16.74
N MET A 82 -1.45 -3.53 -17.22
CA MET A 82 -1.30 -2.25 -17.90
C MET A 82 -0.75 -2.49 -19.30
N GLN A 83 -1.12 -1.62 -20.23
CA GLN A 83 -0.55 -1.58 -21.57
C GLN A 83 -0.04 -0.18 -21.86
N ILE A 84 0.95 -0.10 -22.74
CA ILE A 84 1.48 1.16 -23.25
C ILE A 84 1.30 1.19 -24.76
N HIS A 85 0.75 2.30 -25.26
CA HIS A 85 0.62 2.58 -26.68
C HIS A 85 1.02 4.04 -26.90
N ASP A 86 1.95 4.27 -27.82
CA ASP A 86 2.53 5.59 -28.07
C ASP A 86 3.03 6.27 -26.77
N THR A 87 2.48 7.43 -26.42
CA THR A 87 2.82 8.20 -25.20
C THR A 87 1.86 7.94 -24.03
N ALA A 88 1.00 6.92 -24.11
CA ALA A 88 -0.05 6.70 -23.10
C ALA A 88 0.03 5.30 -22.49
N LEU A 89 0.02 5.25 -21.16
CA LEU A 89 -0.39 4.04 -20.44
C LEU A 89 -1.91 3.98 -20.37
N SER A 90 -2.45 2.76 -20.29
CA SER A 90 -3.86 2.51 -20.00
C SER A 90 -4.06 1.13 -19.36
N PRO A 91 -5.17 0.89 -18.65
CA PRO A 91 -5.52 -0.45 -18.20
C PRO A 91 -5.64 -1.42 -19.38
N PHE A 92 -5.08 -2.61 -19.22
CA PHE A 92 -5.25 -3.71 -20.17
C PHE A 92 -6.40 -4.59 -19.69
N ALA A 93 -7.37 -4.87 -20.57
CA ALA A 93 -8.54 -5.71 -20.27
C ALA A 93 -8.50 -7.08 -20.98
N GLY A 94 -7.43 -7.37 -21.73
CA GLY A 94 -7.30 -8.64 -22.44
C GLY A 94 -6.99 -9.82 -21.51
N ALA A 95 -7.19 -11.03 -22.03
CA ALA A 95 -6.79 -12.26 -21.36
C ALA A 95 -5.27 -12.30 -21.14
N ASP A 96 -4.85 -13.06 -20.14
CA ASP A 96 -3.43 -13.37 -19.93
C ASP A 96 -2.93 -14.19 -21.12
N GLY A 97 -1.72 -13.90 -21.57
CA GLY A 97 -1.13 -14.54 -22.76
C GLY A 97 0.15 -13.85 -23.19
N ASP A 98 0.60 -14.13 -24.41
CA ASP A 98 1.92 -13.76 -24.93
C ASP A 98 2.19 -12.24 -25.05
N LYS A 99 1.24 -11.38 -24.69
CA LYS A 99 1.40 -9.92 -24.69
C LYS A 99 1.55 -9.34 -23.28
N LEU A 100 1.30 -10.14 -22.25
CA LEU A 100 1.49 -9.75 -20.87
C LEU A 100 2.87 -10.23 -20.43
N PHE A 101 3.70 -9.29 -19.97
CA PHE A 101 5.04 -9.61 -19.53
C PHE A 101 5.35 -8.89 -18.24
N GLU A 102 5.95 -9.62 -17.31
CA GLU A 102 6.59 -9.02 -16.16
C GLU A 102 7.99 -8.49 -16.54
N ARG A 103 8.49 -7.59 -15.72
CA ARG A 103 9.84 -7.02 -15.86
C ARG A 103 10.58 -7.24 -14.56
N THR A 104 11.89 -7.39 -14.64
CA THR A 104 12.73 -7.34 -13.45
C THR A 104 12.55 -5.99 -12.77
N ILE A 105 12.15 -6.02 -11.51
CA ILE A 105 11.95 -4.82 -10.70
C ILE A 105 13.25 -4.54 -9.96
N VAL A 106 13.65 -3.27 -9.96
CA VAL A 106 14.71 -2.74 -9.11
C VAL A 106 14.14 -1.57 -8.32
N GLY A 107 14.24 -1.63 -7.00
CA GLY A 107 13.79 -0.55 -6.13
C GLY A 107 14.79 0.62 -6.15
N TRP A 108 14.29 1.85 -6.02
CA TRP A 108 15.11 3.06 -5.90
C TRP A 108 16.18 2.91 -4.82
N ASP A 109 15.77 2.46 -3.64
CA ASP A 109 16.65 2.26 -2.47
C ASP A 109 17.63 1.09 -2.65
N SER A 110 17.42 0.23 -3.65
CA SER A 110 18.32 -0.89 -3.99
C SER A 110 19.37 -0.52 -5.05
N LEU A 111 19.27 0.66 -5.67
CA LEU A 111 20.26 1.12 -6.64
C LEU A 111 21.56 1.54 -5.95
N SER A 112 22.67 1.48 -6.67
CA SER A 112 23.92 2.07 -6.20
C SER A 112 23.80 3.60 -6.13
N LYS A 113 24.65 4.24 -5.31
CA LYS A 113 24.65 5.69 -5.20
C LYS A 113 24.89 6.38 -6.54
N GLU A 114 25.78 5.83 -7.36
CA GLU A 114 26.10 6.36 -8.69
C GLU A 114 24.89 6.29 -9.64
N ALA A 115 24.09 5.23 -9.56
CA ALA A 115 22.87 5.10 -10.36
C ALA A 115 21.79 6.08 -9.88
N GLN A 116 21.64 6.26 -8.57
CA GLN A 116 20.74 7.27 -8.01
C GLN A 116 21.16 8.68 -8.43
N ASP A 117 22.45 9.00 -8.39
CA ASP A 117 22.98 10.30 -8.81
C ASP A 117 22.76 10.55 -10.29
N ALA A 118 23.09 9.58 -11.15
CA ALA A 118 22.88 9.70 -12.59
C ALA A 118 21.41 9.95 -12.94
N LEU A 119 20.47 9.27 -12.28
CA LEU A 119 19.03 9.46 -12.49
C LEU A 119 18.51 10.78 -11.90
N SER A 120 19.15 11.30 -10.85
CA SER A 120 18.78 12.58 -10.24
C SER A 120 19.31 13.77 -11.03
N ASP A 121 20.44 13.62 -11.70
CA ASP A 121 21.12 14.69 -12.44
C ASP A 121 20.71 14.78 -13.90
N VAL A 122 20.28 13.66 -14.51
CA VAL A 122 19.86 13.67 -15.91
C VAL A 122 18.72 14.66 -16.15
N ARG A 123 18.78 15.36 -17.29
CA ARG A 123 17.73 16.26 -17.76
C ARG A 123 17.28 15.80 -19.13
N TYR A 124 16.01 15.45 -19.25
CA TYR A 124 15.39 15.14 -20.54
C TYR A 124 14.55 16.33 -20.99
N GLU A 125 14.40 16.49 -22.30
CA GLU A 125 13.67 17.62 -22.88
C GLU A 125 12.15 17.49 -22.70
N LYS A 126 11.61 16.26 -22.81
CA LYS A 126 10.17 16.00 -22.87
C LYS A 126 9.62 15.18 -21.70
N THR A 127 10.49 14.62 -20.86
CA THR A 127 10.11 13.71 -19.78
C THR A 127 10.99 13.94 -18.55
N GLN A 128 10.73 13.24 -17.44
CA GLN A 128 11.58 13.29 -16.26
C GLN A 128 11.57 11.94 -15.56
N VAL A 129 12.64 11.65 -14.79
CA VAL A 129 12.63 10.48 -13.91
C VAL A 129 11.61 10.73 -12.79
N PRO A 130 10.57 9.91 -12.66
CA PRO A 130 9.41 10.25 -11.83
C PRO A 130 9.59 9.89 -10.35
N PHE A 131 10.46 8.93 -10.05
CA PHE A 131 10.65 8.34 -8.72
C PHE A 131 11.87 8.86 -7.96
N ILE A 132 12.64 9.80 -8.53
CA ILE A 132 13.73 10.45 -7.78
C ILE A 132 13.17 11.35 -6.69
N ASP A 133 13.94 11.56 -5.63
CA ASP A 133 13.54 12.36 -4.46
C ASP A 133 12.95 13.74 -4.84
N ALA A 134 13.58 14.42 -5.81
CA ALA A 134 13.15 15.74 -6.28
C ALA A 134 11.76 15.76 -6.94
N ASN A 135 11.31 14.63 -7.48
CA ASN A 135 10.09 14.54 -8.29
C ASN A 135 8.99 13.71 -7.63
N PHE A 136 9.35 12.74 -6.77
CA PHE A 136 8.46 11.70 -6.30
C PHE A 136 7.17 12.23 -5.68
N GLN A 137 7.28 13.16 -4.71
CA GLN A 137 6.11 13.70 -4.03
C GLN A 137 5.20 14.49 -4.96
N THR A 138 5.76 15.32 -5.85
CA THR A 138 4.98 16.09 -6.82
C THR A 138 4.23 15.16 -7.79
N GLN A 139 4.88 14.07 -8.22
CA GLN A 139 4.25 13.07 -9.08
C GLN A 139 3.14 12.30 -8.34
N LEU A 140 3.36 11.92 -7.08
CA LEU A 140 2.30 11.31 -6.25
C LEU A 140 1.10 12.24 -6.07
N ASN A 141 1.33 13.53 -5.81
CA ASN A 141 0.26 14.51 -5.66
C ASN A 141 -0.56 14.66 -6.96
N ALA A 142 0.11 14.69 -8.11
CA ALA A 142 -0.56 14.76 -9.42
C ALA A 142 -1.37 13.49 -9.74
N ALA A 143 -0.84 12.35 -9.33
CA ALA A 143 -1.47 11.04 -9.52
C ALA A 143 -2.66 10.79 -8.58
N TYR A 144 -2.67 11.36 -7.38
CA TYR A 144 -3.65 11.03 -6.34
C TYR A 144 -5.08 11.43 -6.69
N ARG A 145 -6.04 10.58 -6.32
CA ARG A 145 -7.48 10.88 -6.33
C ARG A 145 -8.13 10.35 -5.05
N GLU A 146 -8.84 11.21 -4.35
CA GLU A 146 -9.57 10.84 -3.12
C GLU A 146 -10.63 9.76 -3.39
N SER A 147 -11.23 9.75 -4.59
CA SER A 147 -12.26 8.81 -4.98
C SER A 147 -11.82 7.35 -4.96
N PHE A 148 -10.52 7.04 -4.95
CA PHE A 148 -10.03 5.67 -4.76
C PHE A 148 -10.42 5.09 -3.40
N TYR A 149 -10.57 5.95 -2.40
CA TYR A 149 -10.89 5.58 -1.03
C TYR A 149 -12.36 5.86 -0.67
N GLY A 150 -13.13 6.41 -1.61
CA GLY A 150 -14.54 6.70 -1.44
C GLY A 150 -15.35 5.42 -1.20
N GLY A 151 -16.03 5.33 -0.06
CA GLY A 151 -16.86 4.18 0.29
C GLY A 151 -16.08 3.00 0.90
N ILE A 152 -14.77 3.14 1.08
CA ILE A 152 -14.01 2.24 1.95
C ILE A 152 -14.33 2.65 3.39
N VAL A 153 -14.93 1.75 4.15
CA VAL A 153 -15.08 1.93 5.59
C VAL A 153 -13.76 1.56 6.24
N ASP A 154 -13.16 2.48 6.99
CA ASP A 154 -11.98 2.19 7.79
C ASP A 154 -12.26 0.95 8.66
N GLN A 155 -11.25 0.08 8.70
CA GLN A 155 -11.26 -1.28 9.25
C GLN A 155 -12.14 -1.43 10.51
N LYS A 156 -13.33 -2.03 10.35
CA LYS A 156 -14.29 -2.30 11.42
C LYS A 156 -13.86 -3.36 12.46
N GLY A 157 -12.57 -3.61 12.65
CA GLY A 157 -12.13 -4.73 13.51
C GLY A 157 -10.69 -4.70 14.01
N CYS A 158 -9.84 -3.81 13.53
CA CYS A 158 -8.48 -3.67 14.04
C CYS A 158 -8.48 -2.74 15.27
N SER A 159 -9.24 -3.15 16.30
CA SER A 159 -9.03 -2.60 17.63
C SER A 159 -7.65 -3.05 18.08
N GLY A 160 -6.73 -2.12 18.32
CA GLY A 160 -5.55 -2.42 19.09
C GLY A 160 -6.00 -3.11 20.38
N SER A 161 -5.67 -4.39 20.52
CA SER A 161 -5.77 -5.11 21.77
C SER A 161 -4.68 -4.60 22.71
N THR A 162 -4.90 -3.37 23.19
CA THR A 162 -4.40 -2.90 24.48
C THR A 162 -5.60 -2.60 25.36
N GLU A 163 -6.52 -3.57 25.46
CA GLU A 163 -7.31 -3.68 26.67
C GLU A 163 -6.40 -4.37 27.69
N PRO A 164 -6.03 -3.73 28.81
CA PRO A 164 -5.31 -4.43 29.86
C PRO A 164 -6.21 -5.58 30.29
N LEU A 165 -5.65 -6.79 30.35
CA LEU A 165 -6.31 -7.93 31.00
C LEU A 165 -6.99 -7.44 32.30
N PRO A 166 -8.26 -7.78 32.55
CA PRO A 166 -8.84 -7.58 33.87
C PRO A 166 -7.87 -8.23 34.85
N LYS A 167 -7.36 -7.45 35.80
CA LYS A 167 -6.56 -8.00 36.90
C LYS A 167 -7.36 -9.17 37.47
N GLU A 168 -6.78 -10.35 37.35
CA GLU A 168 -7.24 -11.57 38.00
C GLU A 168 -7.59 -11.19 39.44
N ALA A 169 -8.86 -11.36 39.81
CA ALA A 169 -9.32 -11.04 41.14
C ALA A 169 -8.50 -11.89 42.11
N GLU A 170 -7.71 -11.25 42.98
CA GLU A 170 -7.08 -11.94 44.09
C GLU A 170 -8.18 -12.69 44.86
N GLU A 171 -8.06 -14.01 44.91
CA GLU A 171 -8.89 -14.86 45.76
C GLU A 171 -8.73 -14.37 47.22
N PRO A 172 -9.82 -14.24 47.99
CA PRO A 172 -9.69 -13.81 49.38
C PRO A 172 -8.97 -14.89 50.18
N ASP A 173 -7.83 -14.51 50.75
CA ASP A 173 -7.05 -15.31 51.71
C ASP A 173 -7.97 -15.89 52.80
N ILE A 174 -7.99 -17.22 52.86
CA ILE A 174 -8.60 -17.98 53.95
C ILE A 174 -7.78 -17.70 55.22
N ILE A 175 -8.34 -16.92 56.14
CA ILE A 175 -7.77 -16.73 57.48
C ILE A 175 -8.10 -17.98 58.31
N PRO A 176 -7.11 -18.73 58.86
CA PRO A 176 -7.39 -19.77 59.82
C PRO A 176 -7.56 -19.18 61.22
N GLU A 177 -8.66 -19.52 61.87
CA GLU A 177 -8.93 -19.27 63.29
C GLU A 177 -7.80 -19.80 64.18
N LYS A 178 -7.40 -19.00 65.17
CA LYS A 178 -6.78 -19.51 66.40
C LYS A 178 -7.46 -18.89 67.62
N GLU A 179 -8.02 -19.79 68.41
CA GLU A 179 -8.53 -19.59 69.76
C GLU A 179 -7.44 -19.07 70.72
N GLY A 180 -7.86 -18.26 71.69
CA GLY A 180 -6.98 -17.79 72.76
C GLY A 180 -7.63 -16.86 73.79
N ASN A 181 -8.62 -17.39 74.52
CA ASN A 181 -8.83 -17.25 75.98
C ASN A 181 -8.69 -15.86 76.67
N GLU A 182 -9.78 -15.31 77.24
CA GLU A 182 -9.90 -14.99 78.69
C GLU A 182 -11.28 -14.40 79.10
N GLN A 183 -12.04 -15.26 79.78
CA GLN A 183 -12.82 -15.07 81.02
C GLN A 183 -13.92 -13.98 81.20
N LEU A 184 -15.11 -14.49 81.58
CA LEU A 184 -16.35 -13.84 82.03
C LEU A 184 -16.23 -12.89 83.23
N PRO A 185 -17.27 -12.05 83.46
CA PRO A 185 -18.09 -12.25 84.66
C PRO A 185 -19.61 -12.40 84.41
N LYS A 186 -20.26 -13.09 85.35
CA LYS A 186 -21.68 -13.47 85.44
C LYS A 186 -22.63 -12.30 85.79
N PRO A 187 -23.96 -12.47 85.59
CA PRO A 187 -24.95 -11.39 85.61
C PRO A 187 -25.67 -11.21 86.95
N PRO A 188 -26.43 -10.11 87.13
CA PRO A 188 -27.56 -10.05 88.05
C PRO A 188 -28.91 -9.74 87.35
N PRO A 189 -30.05 -9.91 88.03
CA PRO A 189 -31.23 -10.60 87.49
C PRO A 189 -32.41 -9.68 87.13
N SER A 190 -33.45 -10.32 86.57
CA SER A 190 -34.74 -9.72 86.20
C SER A 190 -35.50 -9.09 87.35
N SER A 191 -36.22 -8.02 87.02
CA SER A 191 -37.54 -7.68 87.57
C SER A 191 -38.41 -7.15 86.45
#